data_AF-Q3KAY5-F1
#
_entry.id   AF-Q3KAY5-F1
#
_cell.length_a   1.000
_cell.length_b   1.000
_cell.length_c   1.000
_cell.angle_alpha   90.00
_cell.angle_beta   90.00
_cell.angle_gamma   90.00
#
_symmetry.space_group_name_H-M   'P 1'
#
loop_
_entity.id
_entity.type
_entity.pdbx_description
1 polymer ?
#
loop_
_entity_poly.entity_id
_entity_poly.type
_entity_poly.pdbx_seq_one_letter_code
_entity_poly.pdbx_strand_id
1 'polypeptide(L)' 'MKLKQIVDCFFKYAIERRNPYSSFPLTTEIDEFGGPYVEISDSGKLAIVARDRGYEVLRKETTSPEELAKWVYEMFNKR' A
#
# COMPACT_ATOMS: atom_id res chain seq x y z
N MET A 1 6.92 -12.33 4.53
CA MET A 1 7.46 -11.05 4.00
C MET A 1 7.10 -9.94 4.98
N LYS A 2 7.97 -8.96 5.26
CA LYS A 2 7.71 -7.97 6.35
C LYS A 2 7.30 -6.61 5.77
N LEU A 3 6.34 -5.92 6.41
CA LEU A 3 5.89 -4.56 6.06
C LEU A 3 7.06 -3.60 5.74
N LYS A 4 8.17 -3.73 6.48
CA LYS A 4 9.40 -2.99 6.24
C LYS A 4 9.87 -3.02 4.78
N GLN A 5 9.81 -4.16 4.09
CA GLN A 5 10.26 -4.25 2.69
C GLN A 5 9.38 -3.42 1.75
N ILE A 6 8.07 -3.40 1.97
CA ILE A 6 7.13 -2.57 1.21
C ILE A 6 7.45 -1.09 1.42
N VAL A 7 7.68 -0.71 2.69
CA VAL A 7 8.01 0.66 3.08
C VAL A 7 9.33 1.12 2.45
N ASP A 8 10.37 0.26 2.48
CA ASP A 8 11.67 0.54 1.86
C ASP A 8 11.52 0.72 0.34
N CYS A 9 10.76 -0.16 -0.33
CA CYS A 9 10.45 -0.04 -1.75
C CYS A 9 9.70 1.27 -2.07
N PHE A 10 8.75 1.67 -1.22
CA PHE A 10 7.98 2.90 -1.39
C PHE A 10 8.86 4.14 -1.31
N PHE A 11 9.69 4.26 -0.27
CA PHE A 11 10.57 5.42 -0.14
C PHE A 11 11.59 5.50 -1.27
N LYS A 12 12.15 4.36 -1.69
CA LYS A 12 13.02 4.31 -2.85
C LYS A 12 12.31 4.83 -4.10
N TYR A 13 11.12 4.32 -4.40
CA TYR A 13 10.33 4.74 -5.56
C TYR A 13 9.96 6.24 -5.51
N ALA A 14 9.58 6.74 -4.33
CA ALA A 14 9.24 8.15 -4.12
C ALA A 14 10.44 9.09 -4.34
N ILE A 15 11.63 8.71 -3.86
CA ILE A 15 12.89 9.43 -4.09
C ILE A 15 13.24 9.46 -5.58
N GLU A 16 13.14 8.33 -6.28
CA GLU A 16 13.39 8.22 -7.73
C GLU A 16 12.47 9.15 -8.54
N ARG A 17 11.26 9.41 -8.04
CA ARG A 17 10.29 10.36 -8.64
C ARG A 17 10.49 11.81 -8.21
N ARG A 18 11.53 12.13 -7.43
CA ARG A 18 11.81 13.45 -6.85
C ARG A 18 10.66 13.99 -5.99
N ASN A 19 9.91 13.09 -5.34
CA ASN A 19 8.80 13.42 -4.46
C ASN A 19 8.94 12.62 -3.15
N PRO A 20 9.91 12.98 -2.29
CA PRO A 20 10.20 12.22 -1.07
C PRO A 20 9.05 12.34 -0.07
N TYR A 21 8.76 11.23 0.61
CA TYR A 21 7.78 11.16 1.69
C TYR A 21 8.49 11.13 3.05
N SER A 22 7.89 11.77 4.07
CA SER A 22 8.35 11.67 5.46
C SER A 22 7.83 10.42 6.18
N SER A 23 6.72 9.85 5.69
CA SER A 23 6.10 8.65 6.25
C SER A 23 5.41 7.81 5.16
N PHE A 24 5.21 6.53 5.44
CA PHE A 24 4.41 5.66 4.59
C PHE A 24 2.92 5.98 4.79
N PRO A 25 2.13 6.19 3.71
CA PRO A 25 0.78 6.76 3.83
C PRO A 25 -0.32 5.74 4.14
N LEU A 26 -0.01 4.44 4.19
CA LEU A 26 -0.98 3.38 4.49
C LEU A 26 -0.64 2.65 5.78
N THR A 27 -1.67 2.12 6.42
CA THR A 27 -1.56 1.22 7.57
C THR A 27 -1.79 -0.24 7.12
N THR A 28 -1.59 -1.17 8.04
CA THR A 28 -2.02 -2.57 7.90
C THR A 28 -3.30 -2.89 8.68
N GLU A 29 -3.87 -1.88 9.33
CA GLU A 29 -5.07 -2.01 10.15
C GLU A 29 -6.29 -1.53 9.36
N ILE A 30 -7.43 -2.19 9.58
CA ILE A 30 -8.67 -1.81 8.93
C ILE A 30 -9.20 -0.56 9.65
N ASP A 31 -9.35 0.53 8.90
CA ASP A 31 -10.00 1.73 9.39
C ASP A 31 -11.53 1.58 9.32
N GLU A 32 -12.24 1.92 10.39
CA GLU A 32 -13.70 1.94 10.46
C GLU A 32 -14.31 2.95 9.47
N PHE A 33 -13.53 3.96 9.06
CA PHE A 33 -13.94 4.95 8.06
C PHE A 33 -13.71 4.52 6.61
N GLY A 34 -13.20 3.30 6.37
CA GLY A 34 -13.12 2.73 5.03
C GLY A 34 -11.89 3.16 4.20
N GLY A 35 -10.87 3.71 4.85
CA GLY A 35 -9.61 4.04 4.20
C GLY A 35 -8.93 2.82 3.56
N PRO A 36 -8.15 3.02 2.47
CA PRO A 36 -7.32 1.95 1.94
C PRO A 36 -6.28 1.50 2.97
N TYR A 37 -5.98 0.20 3.00
CA TYR A 37 -4.98 -0.41 3.87
C TYR A 37 -4.19 -1.49 3.11
N VAL A 38 -3.03 -1.88 3.66
CA VAL A 38 -2.19 -2.95 3.12
C VAL A 38 -2.49 -4.25 3.87
N GLU A 39 -2.78 -5.31 3.13
CA GLU A 39 -2.92 -6.66 3.66
C GLU A 39 -1.68 -7.49 3.30
N ILE A 40 -1.13 -8.22 4.28
CA ILE A 40 0.05 -9.08 4.11
C ILE A 40 -0.35 -10.46 4.61
N SER A 41 -0.46 -11.42 3.71
CA SER A 41 -0.71 -12.81 4.09
C SER A 41 0.56 -13.52 4.54
N ASP A 42 0.42 -14.55 5.36
CA ASP A 42 1.53 -15.43 5.75
C ASP A 42 2.17 -16.14 4.55
N SER A 43 1.39 -16.37 3.49
CA SER A 43 1.87 -16.94 2.23
C SER A 43 2.73 -16.00 1.39
N GLY A 44 2.88 -14.73 1.80
CA GLY A 44 3.64 -13.71 1.08
C GLY A 44 2.87 -12.96 0.02
N LYS A 45 1.57 -13.26 -0.18
CA LYS A 45 0.68 -12.40 -0.97
C LYS A 45 0.50 -11.06 -0.28
N LEU A 46 0.47 -10.01 -1.08
CA LEU A 46 0.29 -8.62 -0.70
C LEU A 46 -0.95 -8.05 -1.38
N ALA A 47 -1.69 -7.20 -0.70
CA ALA A 47 -2.82 -6.50 -1.31
C ALA A 47 -2.94 -5.06 -0.83
N ILE A 48 -3.44 -4.18 -1.71
CA ILE A 48 -4.09 -2.95 -1.30
C ILE A 48 -5.59 -3.24 -1.29
N VAL A 49 -6.24 -2.96 -0.16
CA VAL A 49 -7.66 -3.20 0.05
C VAL A 49 -8.31 -1.91 0.49
N ALA A 50 -9.50 -1.60 -0.02
CA ALA A 50 -10.36 -0.54 0.51
C ALA A 50 -11.76 -1.08 0.76
N ARG A 51 -12.39 -0.60 1.84
CA ARG A 51 -13.73 -1.03 2.25
C ARG A 51 -14.65 0.17 2.34
N ASP A 52 -15.90 0.02 1.92
CA ASP A 52 -16.96 0.99 2.16
C ASP A 52 -18.06 0.32 3.00
N ARG A 53 -18.36 0.87 4.17
CA ARG A 53 -19.40 0.34 5.09
C ARG A 53 -19.26 -1.16 5.37
N GLY A 54 -18.03 -1.65 5.51
CA GLY A 54 -17.70 -3.06 5.77
C GLY A 54 -17.65 -3.95 4.53
N TYR A 55 -18.00 -3.45 3.34
CA TYR A 55 -17.90 -4.18 2.08
C TYR A 55 -16.60 -3.83 1.37
N GLU A 56 -15.88 -4.84 0.89
CA GLU A 56 -14.71 -4.60 0.05
C GLU A 56 -15.12 -4.02 -1.30
N VAL A 57 -14.58 -2.84 -1.61
CA VAL A 57 -14.84 -2.13 -2.87
C VAL A 57 -13.63 -2.08 -3.79
N LEU A 58 -12.43 -2.34 -3.24
CA LEU A 58 -11.19 -2.42 -3.99
C LEU A 58 -10.31 -3.50 -3.38
N ARG A 59 -9.81 -4.39 -4.23
CA ARG A 59 -8.68 -5.28 -3.91
C ARG A 59 -7.76 -5.32 -5.12
N LYS A 60 -6.47 -5.09 -4.86
CA LYS A 60 -5.42 -5.25 -5.86
C LYS A 60 -4.28 -6.03 -5.23
N GLU A 61 -4.06 -7.25 -5.73
CA GLU A 61 -3.12 -8.21 -5.16
C GLU A 61 -1.85 -8.34 -6.00
N THR A 62 -0.72 -8.58 -5.34
CA THR A 62 0.55 -8.92 -5.97
C THR A 62 1.38 -9.78 -5.01
N THR A 63 2.44 -10.41 -5.51
CA THR A 63 3.49 -11.00 -4.68
C THR A 63 4.75 -10.14 -4.64
N SER A 64 4.78 -9.02 -5.38
CA SER A 64 5.92 -8.11 -5.46
C SER A 64 5.77 -6.90 -4.54
N PRO A 65 6.67 -6.70 -3.55
CA PRO A 65 6.70 -5.49 -2.74
C PRO A 65 6.87 -4.20 -3.55
N GLU A 66 7.65 -4.26 -4.63
CA GLU A 66 7.96 -3.11 -5.50
C GLU A 66 6.72 -2.67 -6.25
N GLU A 67 5.95 -3.63 -6.75
CA GLU A 67 4.71 -3.37 -7.46
C GLU A 67 3.65 -2.78 -6.52
N LEU A 68 3.49 -3.34 -5.32
CA LEU A 68 2.59 -2.78 -4.32
C LEU A 68 3.00 -1.35 -3.94
N ALA A 69 4.29 -1.12 -3.65
CA ALA A 69 4.82 0.20 -3.31
C ALA A 69 4.54 1.24 -4.40
N LYS A 70 4.70 0.87 -5.68
CA LYS A 70 4.34 1.72 -6.82
C LYS A 70 2.86 2.07 -6.84
N TRP A 71 1.97 1.10 -6.62
CA TRP A 71 0.53 1.36 -6.57
C TRP A 71 0.14 2.29 -5.44
N VAL A 72 0.76 2.14 -4.26
CA VAL A 72 0.56 3.08 -3.14
C VAL A 72 0.97 4.47 -3.58
N TYR A 73 2.17 4.65 -4.14
CA TYR A 73 2.60 5.97 -4.61
C TYR A 73 1.62 6.56 -5.63
N GLU A 74 1.19 5.79 -6.63
CA GLU A 74 0.25 6.25 -7.65
C GLU A 74 -1.12 6.64 -7.06
N MET A 75 -1.61 5.92 -6.05
CA MET A 75 -2.88 6.21 -5.39
C MET A 75 -2.87 7.60 -4.73
N PHE A 76 -1.77 7.98 -4.08
CA PHE A 76 -1.64 9.27 -3.38
C PHE A 76 -1.13 10.41 -4.26
N ASN A 77 -0.72 10.13 -5.49
CA ASN A 77 -0.18 11.13 -6.42
C ASN A 77 -0.93 11.22 -7.75
N LYS A 78 -2.01 10.45 -7.93
CA LYS A 78 -2.92 10.63 -9.07
C LYS A 78 -3.62 11.98 -8.93
N ARG A 79 -3.25 12.91 -9.81
CA ARG A 79 -3.98 14.15 -10.08
C ARG A 79 -4.99 13.91 -11.20
#